data_AF-A0A7Y5FXX0-F1
#
_entry.id   AF-A0A7Y5FXX0-F1
#
_cell.length_a   1.000
_cell.length_b   1.000
_cell.length_c   1.000
_cell.angle_alpha   90.00
_cell.angle_beta   90.00
_cell.angle_gamma   90.00
#
_symmetry.space_group_name_H-M   'P 1'
#
loop_
_entity.id
_entity.type
_entity.pdbx_description
1 polymer ?
#
loop_
_entity_poly.entity_id
_entity_poly.type
_entity_poly.pdbx_seq_one_letter_code
_entity_poly.pdbx_strand_id
1 'polypeptide(L)'
;MVAKKTIHAPEWVEERELWSLLLSHATTKYEYFASRARAFETKHGCDLMAFKKRIDDSKEESFVNWDDLIAWEAFDAASQKWKTRHEELRACFIS
;
A
#
# COMPACT_ATOMS: atom_id res chain seq x y z
N MET A 1 13.15 16.71 -8.58
CA MET A 1 12.82 16.82 -7.15
C MET A 1 11.41 17.37 -7.03
N VAL A 2 10.48 16.68 -6.35
CA VAL A 2 9.15 17.24 -6.06
C VAL A 2 9.30 18.24 -4.92
N ALA A 3 8.90 19.50 -5.14
CA ALA A 3 8.94 20.52 -4.10
C ALA A 3 8.00 20.10 -2.94
N LYS A 4 8.54 20.01 -1.72
CA LYS A 4 7.73 19.78 -0.53
C LYS A 4 6.94 21.06 -0.24
N LYS A 5 5.61 20.95 -0.19
CA LYS A 5 4.73 22.03 0.26
C LYS A 5 4.31 21.74 1.69
N THR A 6 4.58 22.70 2.58
CA THR A 6 4.08 22.66 3.95
C THR A 6 2.65 23.20 3.95
N ILE A 7 1.74 22.46 4.58
CA ILE A 7 0.35 22.88 4.81
C ILE A 7 0.19 23.07 6.31
N HIS A 8 -0.29 24.23 6.71
CA HIS A 8 -0.60 24.52 8.11
C HIS A 8 -2.06 24.19 8.42
N ALA A 9 -2.31 23.76 9.65
CA ALA A 9 -3.65 23.62 10.17
C ALA A 9 -4.40 24.96 10.08
N PRO A 10 -5.67 24.98 9.64
CA PRO A 10 -6.53 26.12 9.86
C PRO A 10 -6.65 26.40 11.37
N GLU A 11 -6.85 27.67 11.77
CA GLU A 11 -6.91 28.07 13.19
C GLU A 11 -7.96 27.35 14.03
N TRP A 12 -9.01 26.82 13.39
CA TRP A 12 -10.10 26.09 14.02
C TRP A 12 -9.84 24.57 14.15
N VAL A 13 -8.69 24.08 13.70
CA VAL A 13 -8.32 22.66 13.78
C VAL A 13 -7.12 22.48 14.70
N GLU A 14 -7.27 21.62 15.70
CA GLU A 14 -6.12 21.25 16.52
C GLU A 14 -5.15 20.38 15.72
N GLU A 15 -3.86 20.66 15.81
CA GLU A 15 -2.84 19.92 15.06
C GLU A 15 -2.90 18.40 15.34
N ARG A 16 -3.23 18.03 16.58
CA ARG A 16 -3.42 16.64 17.00
C ARG A 16 -4.56 15.93 16.25
N GLU A 17 -5.64 16.65 15.93
CA GLU A 17 -6.77 16.10 15.16
C GLU A 17 -6.35 15.83 13.71
N LEU A 18 -5.54 16.72 13.12
CA LEU A 18 -4.97 16.49 11.79
C LEU A 18 -4.05 15.27 11.79
N TRP A 19 -3.18 15.14 12.79
CA TRP A 19 -2.31 13.97 12.92
C TRP A 19 -3.11 12.67 13.06
N SER A 20 -4.15 12.67 13.89
CA SER A 20 -5.05 11.53 14.06
C SER A 20 -5.75 11.15 12.75
N LEU A 21 -6.28 12.14 12.02
CA LEU A 21 -6.94 11.94 10.73
C LEU A 21 -5.97 11.37 9.68
N LEU A 22 -4.77 11.94 9.57
CA LEU A 22 -3.74 11.46 8.63
C LEU A 22 -3.29 10.03 8.97
N LEU A 23 -3.08 9.74 10.25
CA LEU A 23 -2.70 8.40 10.71
C LEU A 23 -3.79 7.38 10.44
N SER A 24 -5.05 7.72 10.74
CA SER A 24 -6.21 6.89 10.42
C SER A 24 -6.30 6.63 8.91
N HIS A 25 -6.17 7.67 8.09
CA HIS A 25 -6.19 7.55 6.64
C HIS A 25 -5.08 6.63 6.12
N ALA A 26 -3.85 6.81 6.60
CA ALA A 26 -2.72 5.97 6.20
C ALA A 26 -2.94 4.51 6.59
N THR A 27 -3.48 4.27 7.80
CA THR A 27 -3.83 2.93 8.29
C THR A 27 -4.88 2.27 7.40
N THR A 28 -6.00 2.95 7.15
CA THR A 28 -7.07 2.41 6.29
C THR A 28 -6.58 2.12 4.88
N LYS A 29 -5.73 2.99 4.30
CA LYS A 29 -5.15 2.74 2.97
C LYS A 29 -4.21 1.53 2.98
N TYR A 30 -3.34 1.42 3.98
CA TYR A 30 -2.46 0.26 4.14
C TYR A 30 -3.28 -1.03 4.23
N GLU A 31 -4.25 -1.09 5.14
CA GLU A 31 -5.10 -2.27 5.35
C GLU A 31 -5.88 -2.65 4.09
N TYR A 32 -6.45 -1.66 3.39
CA TYR A 32 -7.14 -1.87 2.14
C TYR A 32 -6.23 -2.55 1.11
N PHE A 33 -5.08 -1.96 0.80
CA PHE A 33 -4.18 -2.51 -0.21
C PHE A 33 -3.57 -3.86 0.20
N ALA A 34 -3.19 -4.01 1.48
CA ALA A 34 -2.71 -5.27 2.01
C ALA A 34 -3.78 -6.38 1.96
N SER A 35 -5.06 -6.05 2.14
CA SER A 35 -6.16 -7.01 1.99
C SER A 35 -6.35 -7.44 0.54
N ARG A 36 -6.20 -6.50 -0.41
CA ARG A 36 -6.28 -6.79 -1.85
C ARG A 36 -5.12 -7.67 -2.30
N ALA A 37 -3.89 -7.40 -1.86
CA ALA A 37 -2.74 -8.25 -2.13
C ALA A 37 -2.93 -9.68 -1.57
N ARG A 38 -3.40 -9.81 -0.31
CA ARG A 38 -3.71 -11.12 0.31
C ARG A 38 -4.80 -11.91 -0.41
N ALA A 39 -5.74 -11.23 -1.08
CA ALA A 39 -6.75 -11.91 -1.88
C ALA A 39 -6.11 -12.66 -3.08
N PHE A 40 -5.05 -12.12 -3.67
CA PHE A 40 -4.29 -12.82 -4.71
C PHE A 40 -3.45 -13.96 -4.15
N GLU A 41 -2.83 -13.79 -2.98
CA GLU A 41 -2.15 -14.91 -2.29
C GLU A 41 -3.09 -16.09 -2.08
N THR A 42 -4.31 -15.80 -1.63
CA THR A 42 -5.36 -16.81 -1.42
C THR A 42 -5.81 -17.42 -2.75
N LYS A 43 -6.03 -16.60 -3.79
CA LYS A 43 -6.46 -17.04 -5.13
C LYS A 43 -5.44 -18.00 -5.76
N HIS A 44 -4.15 -17.70 -5.62
CA HIS A 44 -3.07 -18.39 -6.33
C HIS A 44 -2.34 -19.44 -5.48
N GLY A 45 -2.59 -19.46 -4.18
CA GLY A 45 -2.03 -20.43 -3.22
C GLY A 45 -0.53 -20.27 -2.98
N CYS A 46 0.04 -19.09 -3.26
CA CYS A 46 1.45 -18.79 -3.09
C CYS A 46 1.66 -17.30 -2.81
N ASP A 47 2.89 -16.88 -2.52
CA ASP A 47 3.24 -15.46 -2.43
C ASP A 47 3.50 -14.84 -3.81
N LEU A 48 3.66 -13.51 -3.85
CA LEU A 48 3.84 -12.73 -5.08
C LEU A 48 5.10 -13.14 -5.85
N MET A 49 6.19 -13.42 -5.14
CA MET A 49 7.47 -13.78 -5.76
C MET A 49 7.40 -15.17 -6.40
N ALA A 50 6.79 -16.13 -5.70
CA ALA A 50 6.53 -17.45 -6.23
C ALA A 50 5.56 -17.41 -7.42
N PHE A 51 4.54 -16.56 -7.37
CA PHE A 51 3.60 -16.37 -8.48
C PHE A 51 4.27 -15.79 -9.72
N LYS A 52 5.09 -14.75 -9.53
CA LYS A 52 5.88 -14.13 -10.61
C LYS A 52 6.80 -15.15 -11.27
N LYS A 53 7.55 -15.91 -10.47
CA LYS A 53 8.41 -16.98 -10.98
C LYS A 53 7.62 -18.03 -11.77
N ARG A 54 6.43 -18.41 -11.29
CA ARG A 54 5.55 -19.36 -11.99
C ARG A 54 5.10 -18.83 -13.37
N ILE A 55 4.85 -17.53 -13.48
CA ILE A 55 4.50 -16.90 -14.77
C ILE A 55 5.71 -16.87 -15.69
N ASP A 56 6.88 -16.45 -15.19
CA ASP A 56 8.12 -16.35 -15.98
C ASP A 56 8.60 -17.73 -16.49
N ASP A 57 8.43 -18.78 -15.68
CA ASP A 57 8.81 -20.16 -16.04
C ASP A 57 7.73 -20.85 -16.92
N SER A 58 6.56 -20.24 -17.11
CA SER A 58 5.47 -20.83 -17.90
C SER A 58 5.77 -20.79 -19.39
N LYS A 59 5.56 -21.91 -20.07
CA LYS A 59 5.62 -21.97 -21.54
C LYS A 59 4.33 -21.50 -22.22
N GLU A 60 3.24 -21.42 -21.48
CA GLU A 60 1.94 -20.96 -21.96
C GLU A 60 1.62 -19.59 -21.37
N GLU A 61 1.32 -18.64 -22.24
CA GLU A 61 0.89 -17.30 -21.84
C GLU A 61 -0.58 -17.33 -21.41
N SER A 62 -0.83 -16.84 -20.19
CA SER A 62 -2.18 -16.65 -19.66
C SER A 62 -2.39 -15.18 -19.34
N PHE A 63 -3.17 -14.48 -20.18
CA PHE A 63 -3.51 -13.07 -19.97
C PHE A 63 -4.12 -12.82 -18.59
N VAL A 64 -4.93 -13.77 -18.09
CA VAL A 64 -5.53 -13.68 -16.75
C VAL A 64 -4.46 -13.68 -15.66
N ASN A 65 -3.42 -14.52 -15.80
CA ASN A 65 -2.34 -14.56 -14.82
C ASN A 65 -1.47 -13.29 -14.89
N TRP A 66 -1.24 -12.76 -16.09
CA TRP A 66 -0.53 -11.50 -16.28
C TRP A 66 -1.30 -10.30 -15.69
N ASP A 67 -2.62 -10.22 -15.93
CA ASP A 67 -3.48 -9.18 -15.35
C ASP A 67 -3.50 -9.27 -13.81
N ASP A 68 -3.62 -10.48 -13.28
CA ASP A 68 -3.54 -10.74 -11.85
C ASP A 68 -2.18 -10.31 -11.27
N LEU A 69 -1.07 -10.62 -11.96
CA LEU A 69 0.28 -10.26 -11.52
C LEU A 69 0.44 -8.74 -11.46
N ILE A 70 0.06 -8.03 -12.52
CA ILE A 70 0.15 -6.56 -12.59
C ILE A 70 -0.69 -5.93 -11.47
N ALA A 71 -1.92 -6.40 -11.27
CA ALA A 71 -2.79 -5.89 -10.22
C ALA A 71 -2.21 -6.16 -8.83
N TRP A 72 -1.67 -7.36 -8.60
CA TRP A 72 -1.09 -7.74 -7.33
C TRP A 72 0.18 -6.94 -7.03
N GLU A 73 1.12 -6.80 -7.97
CA GLU A 73 2.31 -5.96 -7.81
C GLU A 73 1.92 -4.51 -7.46
N ALA A 74 0.88 -3.96 -8.11
CA ALA A 74 0.38 -2.63 -7.81
C ALA A 74 -0.19 -2.52 -6.39
N PHE A 75 -0.95 -3.52 -5.92
CA PHE A 75 -1.49 -3.53 -4.57
C PHE A 75 -0.42 -3.74 -3.50
N ASP A 76 0.55 -4.63 -3.73
CA ASP A 76 1.66 -4.84 -2.81
C ASP A 76 2.48 -3.54 -2.67
N ALA A 77 2.89 -2.95 -3.79
CA ALA A 77 3.63 -1.68 -3.80
C ALA A 77 2.86 -0.54 -3.13
N ALA A 78 1.55 -0.43 -3.37
CA ALA A 78 0.70 0.55 -2.70
C ALA A 78 0.62 0.30 -1.19
N SER A 79 0.50 -0.97 -0.77
CA SER A 79 0.47 -1.33 0.65
C SER A 79 1.77 -0.95 1.35
N GLN A 80 2.93 -1.27 0.77
CA GLN A 80 4.23 -0.90 1.34
C GLN A 80 4.40 0.62 1.44
N LYS A 81 3.99 1.35 0.41
CA LYS A 81 4.01 2.82 0.43
C LYS A 81 3.19 3.39 1.58
N TRP A 82 1.97 2.90 1.78
CA TRP A 82 1.10 3.40 2.85
C TRP A 82 1.54 2.93 4.23
N LYS A 83 2.16 1.75 4.33
CA LYS A 83 2.83 1.30 5.56
C LYS A 83 3.94 2.26 5.96
N THR A 84 4.81 2.65 5.03
CA THR A 84 5.86 3.64 5.29
C THR A 84 5.27 4.97 5.75
N ARG A 85 4.19 5.47 5.11
CA ARG A 85 3.52 6.71 5.56
C ARG A 85 2.90 6.58 6.95
N HIS A 86 2.30 5.44 7.26
CA HIS A 86 1.79 5.16 8.60
C HIS A 86 2.93 5.21 9.64
N GLU A 87 4.06 4.58 9.36
CA GLU A 87 5.24 4.56 10.25
C GLU A 87 5.84 5.96 10.45
N GLU A 88 5.98 6.75 9.37
CA GLU A 88 6.43 8.14 9.44
C GLU A 88 5.49 9.00 10.31
N LEU A 89 4.17 8.91 10.09
CA LEU A 89 3.17 9.66 10.86
C LEU A 89 3.14 9.23 12.33
N ARG A 90 3.29 7.93 12.60
CA ARG A 90 3.34 7.39 13.96
C ARG A 90 4.57 7.90 14.72
N ALA A 91 5.72 8.01 14.05
CA ALA A 91 6.93 8.57 14.65
C ALA A 91 6.73 10.05 15.06
N CYS A 92 6.07 10.85 14.21
CA CYS A 92 5.75 12.25 14.52
C CYS A 92 4.76 12.41 15.68
N PHE A 93 3.91 11.42 15.95
CA PHE A 93 2.94 11.47 17.05
C PHE A 93 3.54 11.12 18.42
N ILE A 94 4.65 10.37 18.43
CA ILE A 94 5.33 9.92 19.67
C ILE A 94 6.45 10.89 20.09
N SER A 95 7.05 11.60 19.13
CA SER A 95 8.08 12.63 19.37
C SER A 95 7.49 13.92 19.91
#